data_AF-A0A813U8C0-F1
#
_entry.id   AF-A0A813U8C0-F1
#
_cell.length_a   1.000
_cell.length_b   1.000
_cell.length_c   1.000
_cell.angle_alpha   90.00
_cell.angle_beta   90.00
_cell.angle_gamma   90.00
#
_symmetry.space_group_name_H-M   'P 1'
#
loop_
_entity.id
_entity.type
_entity.pdbx_description
1 polymer ?
#
loop_
_entity_poly.entity_id
_entity_poly.type
_entity_poly.pdbx_seq_one_letter_code
_entity_poly.pdbx_strand_id
1 'polypeptide(L)'
;MAINEKRNARTKLERKIAEKKQALALYQNKKIDLAKEEKSSREKEKKIHEDKLNKLNDHANYLNDYNQRCAELTIESCRLAISRYEHEKAKADLETHNEDLTKIKEESVQKQNQMKASETETRICAQNVIKSIGKTLPTNVSLLSNEIIMEVKSKFVGLPQTIQDLDTDIMSFTAQLNCQSNVKEDIIREYRNQTKKLADLEGRRQGLELRINQHQSTADNSKDNWLKQVKEMISQINEKFVDLFNTMGCKGEICLDVPENGDDYEKYGINIKVQFRDGEKLHEMSEFLQSGGEKSVSVMLYMIALQNMTICPFRCVDEINQGMDPQNERRVFELLVRHSSDKANSQYFLLSPKLLPDLKYSKKIKLLFVCNGEVALKSHEWNVAKYIERRKALQSL
;
A
#
# COMPACT_ATOMS: atom_id res chain seq x y z
N MET A 1 -51.70 73.43 65.31
CA MET A 1 -51.58 72.33 64.31
C MET A 1 -50.54 72.59 63.22
N ALA A 2 -50.52 73.77 62.57
CA ALA A 2 -49.64 74.06 61.41
C ALA A 2 -48.12 73.93 61.64
N ILE A 3 -47.59 74.16 62.85
CA ILE A 3 -46.14 74.05 63.13
C ILE A 3 -45.69 72.58 63.16
N ASN A 4 -46.53 71.67 63.65
CA ASN A 4 -46.20 70.26 63.78
C ASN A 4 -46.19 69.56 62.40
N GLU A 5 -47.08 69.97 61.50
CA GLU A 5 -47.08 69.53 60.10
C GLU A 5 -45.82 69.97 59.35
N LYS A 6 -45.38 71.22 59.55
CA LYS A 6 -44.12 71.72 58.95
C LYS A 6 -42.89 70.99 59.50
N ARG A 7 -42.87 70.64 60.79
CA ARG A 7 -41.81 69.82 61.40
C ARG A 7 -41.78 68.41 60.80
N ASN A 8 -42.93 67.76 60.67
CA ASN A 8 -43.05 66.42 60.07
C ASN A 8 -42.68 66.41 58.58
N ALA A 9 -43.04 67.46 57.84
CA ALA A 9 -42.63 67.63 56.44
C ALA A 9 -41.10 67.78 56.32
N ARG A 10 -40.47 68.55 57.23
CA ARG A 10 -39.02 68.70 57.30
C ARG A 10 -38.32 67.37 57.60
N THR A 11 -38.78 66.60 58.58
CA THR A 11 -38.19 65.28 58.89
C THR A 11 -38.33 64.30 57.73
N LYS A 12 -39.47 64.32 57.02
CA LYS A 12 -39.66 63.52 55.79
C LYS A 12 -38.68 63.91 54.68
N LEU A 13 -38.41 65.22 54.51
CA LEU A 13 -37.45 65.71 53.54
C LEU A 13 -36.01 65.35 53.94
N GLU A 14 -35.65 65.50 55.21
CA GLU A 14 -34.33 65.10 55.74
C GLU A 14 -34.08 63.60 55.55
N ARG A 15 -35.09 62.75 55.77
CA ARG A 15 -35.00 61.31 55.50
C ARG A 15 -34.80 61.00 54.02
N LYS A 16 -35.57 61.65 53.12
CA LYS A 16 -35.40 61.49 51.67
C LYS A 16 -34.03 61.97 51.19
N ILE A 17 -33.49 63.04 51.76
CA ILE A 17 -32.14 63.53 51.44
C ILE A 17 -31.08 62.52 51.89
N ALA A 18 -31.23 61.93 53.08
CA ALA A 18 -30.33 60.90 53.57
C ALA A 18 -30.36 59.64 52.70
N GLU A 19 -31.56 59.14 52.35
CA GLU A 19 -31.74 58.00 51.44
C GLU A 19 -31.11 58.28 50.07
N LYS A 20 -31.31 59.48 49.51
CA LYS A 20 -30.71 59.87 48.22
C LYS A 20 -29.20 60.02 48.29
N LYS A 21 -28.63 60.57 49.38
CA LYS A 21 -27.18 60.64 49.58
C LYS A 21 -26.55 59.25 49.71
N GLN A 22 -27.20 58.34 50.42
CA GLN A 22 -26.71 56.97 50.57
C GLN A 22 -26.77 56.21 49.24
N ALA A 23 -27.83 56.39 48.45
CA ALA A 23 -27.91 55.86 47.10
C ALA A 23 -26.81 56.45 46.20
N LEU A 24 -26.56 57.76 46.27
CA LEU A 24 -25.52 58.44 45.47
C LEU A 24 -24.11 57.95 45.83
N ALA A 25 -23.83 57.72 47.12
CA ALA A 25 -22.57 57.13 47.58
C ALA A 25 -22.39 55.68 47.08
N LEU A 26 -23.46 54.88 47.05
CA LEU A 26 -23.44 53.53 46.48
C LEU A 26 -23.17 53.55 44.96
N TYR A 27 -23.71 54.53 44.23
CA TYR A 27 -23.45 54.69 42.80
C TYR A 27 -22.03 55.21 42.51
N GLN A 28 -21.49 56.09 43.35
CA GLN A 28 -20.10 56.57 43.23
C GLN A 28 -19.08 55.47 43.52
N ASN A 29 -19.33 54.60 44.50
CA ASN A 29 -18.46 53.43 44.78
C ASN A 29 -18.58 52.32 43.72
N LYS A 30 -19.64 52.29 42.91
CA LYS A 30 -19.81 51.36 41.77
C LYS A 30 -19.28 51.91 40.44
N LYS A 31 -18.62 53.06 40.44
CA LYS A 31 -18.08 53.67 39.21
C LYS A 31 -16.90 52.83 38.71
N ILE A 32 -17.19 51.87 37.82
CA ILE A 32 -16.20 51.07 37.12
C ILE A 32 -15.33 52.02 36.29
N ASP A 33 -14.01 51.91 36.44
CA ASP A 33 -13.05 52.66 35.62
C ASP A 33 -13.06 52.08 34.20
N LEU A 34 -13.94 52.64 33.36
CA LEU A 34 -14.17 52.19 31.99
C LEU A 34 -12.88 52.14 31.17
N ALA A 35 -11.95 53.09 31.38
CA ALA A 35 -10.69 53.13 30.66
C ALA A 35 -9.76 51.95 31.02
N LYS A 36 -9.76 51.54 32.30
CA LYS A 36 -8.99 50.38 32.76
C LYS A 36 -9.59 49.06 32.27
N GLU A 37 -10.91 48.93 32.29
CA GLU A 37 -11.60 47.72 31.81
C GLU A 37 -11.46 47.59 30.28
N GLU A 38 -11.58 48.70 29.54
CA GLU A 38 -11.39 48.72 28.08
C GLU A 38 -9.96 48.35 27.68
N LYS A 39 -8.95 48.82 28.43
CA LYS A 39 -7.55 48.41 28.22
C LYS A 39 -7.34 46.91 28.50
N SER A 40 -7.91 46.39 29.59
CA SER A 40 -7.86 44.96 29.91
C SER A 40 -8.55 44.10 28.85
N SER A 41 -9.67 44.56 28.31
CA SER A 41 -10.39 43.86 27.23
C SER A 41 -9.57 43.84 25.94
N ARG A 42 -8.95 44.96 25.55
CA ARG A 42 -8.06 45.01 24.37
C ARG A 42 -6.83 44.12 24.53
N GLU A 43 -6.22 44.05 25.72
CA GLU A 43 -5.11 43.13 26.00
C GLU A 43 -5.53 41.66 25.90
N LYS A 44 -6.72 41.30 26.38
CA LYS A 44 -7.29 39.95 26.23
C LYS A 44 -7.56 39.62 24.76
N GLU A 45 -8.15 40.53 23.99
CA GLU A 45 -8.36 40.36 22.54
C GLU A 45 -7.04 40.15 21.80
N LYS A 46 -6.03 40.97 22.09
CA LYS A 46 -4.70 40.85 21.47
C LYS A 46 -4.08 39.48 21.72
N LYS A 47 -4.19 38.98 22.96
CA LYS A 47 -3.70 37.65 23.35
C LYS A 47 -4.46 36.52 22.63
N ILE A 48 -5.78 36.63 22.50
CA ILE A 48 -6.60 35.68 21.73
C ILE A 48 -6.20 35.68 20.25
N HIS A 49 -5.92 36.86 19.67
CA HIS A 49 -5.46 36.97 18.29
C HIS A 49 -4.07 36.35 18.09
N GLU A 50 -3.14 36.57 19.02
CA GLU A 50 -1.81 35.92 19.01
C GLU A 50 -1.93 34.39 19.12
N ASP A 51 -2.74 33.87 20.05
CA ASP A 51 -2.98 32.43 20.19
C ASP A 51 -3.60 31.82 18.92
N LYS A 52 -4.51 32.55 18.26
CA LYS A 52 -5.12 32.10 16.99
C LYS A 52 -4.11 32.10 15.86
N LEU A 53 -3.23 33.10 15.79
CA LEU A 53 -2.13 33.18 14.82
C LEU A 53 -1.16 32.01 15.00
N ASN A 54 -0.77 31.70 16.23
CA ASN A 54 0.10 30.58 16.55
C ASN A 54 -0.52 29.25 16.09
N LYS A 55 -1.79 28.99 16.44
CA LYS A 55 -2.50 27.78 16.00
C LYS A 55 -2.64 27.68 14.48
N LEU A 56 -2.85 28.80 13.79
CA LEU A 56 -2.93 28.83 12.34
C LEU A 56 -1.58 28.47 11.71
N ASN A 57 -0.50 28.98 12.30
CA ASN A 57 0.87 28.70 11.86
C ASN A 57 1.24 27.22 12.10
N ASP A 58 0.88 26.67 13.25
CA ASP A 58 1.03 25.24 13.56
C ASP A 58 0.28 24.36 12.55
N HIS A 59 -0.96 24.76 12.20
CA HIS A 59 -1.75 24.05 11.20
C HIS A 59 -1.15 24.13 9.80
N ALA A 60 -0.62 25.30 9.41
CA ALA A 60 0.07 25.48 8.13
C ALA A 60 1.35 24.61 8.04
N ASN A 61 2.12 24.54 9.14
CA ASN A 61 3.29 23.67 9.22
C ASN A 61 2.92 22.19 9.08
N TYR A 62 1.85 21.75 9.77
CA TYR A 62 1.35 20.39 9.67
C TYR A 62 0.86 20.04 8.25
N LEU A 63 0.14 20.95 7.61
CA LEU A 63 -0.30 20.79 6.22
C LEU A 63 0.89 20.67 5.26
N ASN A 64 1.94 21.46 5.48
CA ASN A 64 3.13 21.42 4.65
C ASN A 64 3.89 20.08 4.81
N ASP A 65 4.06 19.61 6.06
CA ASP A 65 4.67 18.32 6.36
C ASP A 65 3.87 17.15 5.76
N TYR A 66 2.54 17.19 5.89
CA TYR A 66 1.63 16.22 5.27
C TYR A 66 1.77 16.20 3.73
N ASN A 67 1.76 17.38 3.09
CA ASN A 67 1.91 17.49 1.64
C ASN A 67 3.28 16.98 1.16
N GLN A 68 4.34 17.28 1.92
CA GLN A 68 5.68 16.76 1.64
C GLN A 68 5.70 15.24 1.73
N ARG A 69 5.06 14.65 2.76
CA ARG A 69 4.97 13.20 2.92
C ARG A 69 4.18 12.53 1.79
N CYS A 70 3.08 13.14 1.33
CA CYS A 70 2.33 12.68 0.17
C CYS A 70 3.17 12.73 -1.11
N ALA A 71 3.98 13.78 -1.31
CA ALA A 71 4.87 13.89 -2.44
C ALA A 71 5.95 12.79 -2.42
N GLU A 72 6.57 12.54 -1.26
CA GLU A 72 7.53 11.44 -1.05
C GLU A 72 6.92 10.07 -1.41
N LEU A 73 5.72 9.78 -0.90
CA LEU A 73 5.00 8.54 -1.20
C LEU A 73 4.65 8.40 -2.68
N THR A 74 4.27 9.51 -3.34
CA THR A 74 3.96 9.51 -4.77
C THR A 74 5.22 9.22 -5.60
N ILE A 75 6.36 9.81 -5.23
CA ILE A 75 7.65 9.53 -5.88
C ILE A 75 8.03 8.05 -5.71
N GLU A 76 7.87 7.48 -4.52
CA GLU A 76 8.14 6.05 -4.30
C GLU A 76 7.19 5.14 -5.09
N SER A 77 5.91 5.49 -5.17
CA SER A 77 4.95 4.77 -6.01
C SER A 77 5.37 4.78 -7.49
N CYS A 78 5.84 5.93 -8.01
CA CYS A 78 6.35 6.03 -9.36
C CYS A 78 7.64 5.21 -9.57
N ARG A 79 8.56 5.20 -8.59
CA ARG A 79 9.78 4.38 -8.63
C ARG A 79 9.44 2.89 -8.69
N LEU A 80 8.52 2.44 -7.85
CA LEU A 80 8.05 1.06 -7.84
C LEU A 80 7.40 0.67 -9.17
N ALA A 81 6.60 1.56 -9.77
CA ALA A 81 6.01 1.32 -11.09
C ALA A 81 7.07 1.20 -12.20
N ILE A 82 8.08 2.07 -12.19
CA ILE A 82 9.21 2.00 -13.13
C ILE A 82 10.00 0.70 -12.94
N SER A 83 10.35 0.33 -11.71
CA SER A 83 11.06 -0.93 -11.43
C SER A 83 10.23 -2.15 -11.82
N ARG A 84 8.91 -2.15 -11.65
CA ARG A 84 8.04 -3.24 -12.14
C ARG A 84 8.10 -3.35 -13.66
N TYR A 85 8.00 -2.24 -14.38
CA TYR A 85 8.10 -2.23 -15.83
C TYR A 85 9.48 -2.71 -16.32
N GLU A 86 10.57 -2.26 -15.68
CA GLU A 86 11.93 -2.73 -15.99
C GLU A 86 12.09 -4.22 -15.71
N HIS A 87 11.52 -4.73 -14.62
CA HIS A 87 11.52 -6.15 -14.27
C HIS A 87 10.74 -6.99 -15.29
N GLU A 88 9.52 -6.57 -15.68
CA GLU A 88 8.73 -7.27 -16.70
C GLU A 88 9.44 -7.30 -18.05
N LYS A 89 10.05 -6.18 -18.46
CA LYS A 89 10.85 -6.12 -19.68
C LYS A 89 12.07 -7.04 -19.60
N ALA A 90 12.81 -7.01 -18.49
CA ALA A 90 13.95 -7.88 -18.25
C ALA A 90 13.57 -9.37 -18.28
N LYS A 91 12.40 -9.71 -17.74
CA LYS A 91 11.86 -11.07 -17.78
C LYS A 91 11.51 -11.51 -19.21
N ALA A 92 10.84 -10.66 -19.99
CA ALA A 92 10.55 -10.96 -21.40
C ALA A 92 11.82 -11.09 -22.26
N ASP A 93 12.81 -10.23 -22.02
CA ASP A 93 14.13 -10.31 -22.68
C ASP A 93 14.85 -11.61 -22.31
N LEU A 94 14.77 -12.06 -21.05
CA LEU A 94 15.33 -13.33 -20.58
C LEU A 94 14.64 -14.54 -21.23
N GLU A 95 13.32 -14.54 -21.33
CA GLU A 95 12.56 -15.59 -22.03
C GLU A 95 12.97 -15.68 -23.50
N THR A 96 13.03 -14.53 -24.20
CA THR A 96 13.49 -14.46 -25.60
C THR A 96 14.94 -14.96 -25.75
N HIS A 97 15.85 -14.51 -24.88
CA HIS A 97 17.25 -14.97 -24.92
C HIS A 97 17.39 -16.46 -24.60
N ASN A 98 16.54 -17.03 -23.75
CA ASN A 98 16.52 -18.47 -23.50
C ASN A 98 16.10 -19.25 -24.75
N GLU A 99 15.09 -18.78 -25.48
CA GLU A 99 14.67 -19.38 -26.77
C GLU A 99 15.75 -19.27 -27.84
N ASP A 100 16.46 -18.15 -27.91
CA ASP A 100 17.58 -17.99 -28.84
C ASP A 100 18.77 -18.88 -28.45
N LEU A 101 19.05 -19.01 -27.14
CA LEU A 101 20.09 -19.91 -26.64
C LEU A 101 19.78 -21.36 -26.97
N THR A 102 18.54 -21.83 -26.81
CA THR A 102 18.17 -23.20 -27.18
C THR A 102 18.37 -23.44 -28.67
N LYS A 103 17.91 -22.53 -29.53
CA LYS A 103 18.11 -22.61 -30.99
C LYS A 103 19.60 -22.64 -31.38
N ILE A 104 20.41 -21.71 -30.87
CA ILE A 104 21.85 -21.65 -31.19
C ILE A 104 22.56 -22.91 -30.69
N LYS A 105 22.15 -23.46 -29.54
CA LYS A 105 22.73 -24.69 -28.98
C LYS A 105 22.38 -25.90 -29.85
N GLU A 106 21.15 -26.00 -30.33
CA GLU A 106 20.73 -27.03 -31.30
C GLU A 106 21.50 -26.92 -32.62
N GLU A 107 21.63 -25.72 -33.20
CA GLU A 107 22.41 -25.49 -34.42
C GLU A 107 23.89 -25.81 -34.23
N SER A 108 24.46 -25.46 -33.08
CA SER A 108 25.86 -25.75 -32.76
C SER A 108 26.12 -27.26 -32.69
N VAL A 109 25.21 -28.01 -32.05
CA VAL A 109 25.27 -29.49 -32.00
C VAL A 109 25.15 -30.07 -33.41
N GLN A 110 24.26 -29.54 -34.24
CA GLN A 110 24.09 -29.99 -35.62
C GLN A 110 25.35 -29.74 -36.47
N LYS A 111 25.93 -28.55 -36.41
CA LYS A 111 27.19 -28.21 -37.10
C LYS A 111 28.37 -29.03 -36.58
N GLN A 112 28.43 -29.30 -35.27
CA GLN A 112 29.46 -30.16 -34.69
C GLN A 112 29.34 -31.61 -35.20
N ASN A 113 28.12 -32.13 -35.34
CA ASN A 113 27.88 -33.45 -35.91
C ASN A 113 28.27 -33.51 -37.40
N GLN A 114 27.95 -32.47 -38.18
CA GLN A 114 28.38 -32.35 -39.58
C GLN A 114 29.91 -32.27 -39.72
N MET A 115 30.58 -31.50 -38.85
CA MET A 115 32.04 -31.41 -38.82
C MET A 115 32.66 -32.78 -38.52
N LYS A 116 32.16 -33.50 -37.50
CA LYS A 116 32.62 -34.85 -37.17
C LYS A 116 32.42 -35.82 -38.33
N ALA A 117 31.26 -35.77 -39.00
CA ALA A 117 30.96 -36.61 -40.16
C ALA A 117 31.95 -36.35 -41.32
N SER A 118 32.16 -35.07 -41.67
CA SER A 118 33.13 -34.66 -42.69
C SER A 118 34.57 -35.06 -42.34
N GLU A 119 34.95 -34.93 -41.06
CA GLU A 119 36.27 -35.34 -40.57
C GLU A 119 36.46 -36.86 -40.69
N THR A 120 35.45 -37.67 -40.33
CA THR A 120 35.48 -39.12 -40.54
C THR A 120 35.54 -39.50 -42.00
N GLU A 121 34.78 -38.87 -42.89
CA GLU A 121 34.85 -39.11 -44.34
C GLU A 121 36.23 -38.78 -44.90
N THR A 122 36.78 -37.62 -44.53
CA THR A 122 38.13 -37.20 -44.95
C THR A 122 39.18 -38.21 -44.45
N ARG A 123 39.03 -38.70 -43.21
CA ARG A 123 39.94 -39.69 -42.60
C ARG A 123 39.85 -41.06 -43.28
N ILE A 124 38.65 -41.53 -43.63
CA ILE A 124 38.44 -42.77 -44.37
C ILE A 124 39.06 -42.66 -45.76
N CYS A 125 38.84 -41.54 -46.46
CA CYS A 125 39.43 -41.28 -47.77
C CYS A 125 40.96 -41.27 -47.69
N ALA A 126 41.53 -40.55 -46.73
CA ALA A 126 42.98 -40.53 -46.48
C ALA A 126 43.54 -41.91 -46.15
N GLN A 127 42.85 -42.71 -45.33
CA GLN A 127 43.26 -44.10 -45.04
C GLN A 127 43.18 -45.01 -46.27
N ASN A 128 42.19 -44.83 -47.14
CA ASN A 128 42.08 -45.60 -48.37
C ASN A 128 43.21 -45.26 -49.35
N VAL A 129 43.59 -43.98 -49.44
CA VAL A 129 44.76 -43.52 -50.22
C VAL A 129 46.09 -44.03 -49.63
N ILE A 130 46.25 -43.99 -48.30
CA ILE A 130 47.46 -44.53 -47.64
C ILE A 130 47.53 -46.05 -47.82
N LYS A 131 46.40 -46.78 -47.76
CA LYS A 131 46.35 -48.23 -48.01
C LYS A 131 46.65 -48.60 -49.46
N SER A 132 46.29 -47.76 -50.42
CA SER A 132 46.65 -47.99 -51.84
C SER A 132 48.11 -47.70 -52.13
N ILE A 133 48.73 -46.73 -51.44
CA ILE A 133 50.16 -46.38 -51.61
C ILE A 133 51.08 -47.29 -50.76
N GLY A 134 50.65 -47.69 -49.56
CA GLY A 134 51.48 -48.42 -48.60
C GLY A 134 51.61 -49.94 -48.85
N LYS A 135 50.87 -50.50 -49.81
CA LYS A 135 51.01 -51.91 -50.20
C LYS A 135 52.19 -52.18 -51.16
N THR A 136 52.94 -51.16 -51.56
CA THR A 136 53.88 -51.23 -52.71
C THR A 136 55.35 -50.95 -52.39
N LEU A 137 55.79 -51.04 -51.14
CA LEU A 137 57.23 -51.04 -50.85
C LEU A 137 57.65 -52.05 -49.77
N PRO A 138 58.21 -53.19 -50.16
CA PRO A 138 59.26 -53.87 -49.40
C PRO A 138 60.63 -53.44 -49.92
N THR A 139 61.47 -53.03 -48.97
CA THR A 139 62.88 -52.66 -49.10
C THR A 139 63.73 -53.83 -49.64
N ASN A 140 64.76 -53.48 -50.42
CA ASN A 140 65.82 -54.31 -51.02
C ASN A 140 65.48 -55.04 -52.33
N VAL A 141 65.93 -54.40 -53.41
CA VAL A 141 66.08 -54.94 -54.75
C VAL A 141 67.31 -55.86 -54.77
N SER A 142 67.11 -57.15 -55.01
CA SER A 142 68.05 -57.97 -55.78
C SER A 142 67.39 -59.27 -56.22
N LEU A 143 67.32 -59.46 -57.55
CA LEU A 143 67.00 -60.69 -58.29
C LEU A 143 65.52 -61.10 -58.36
N LEU A 144 64.79 -60.65 -59.40
CA LEU A 144 63.47 -61.16 -59.74
C LEU A 144 63.41 -61.53 -61.24
N SER A 145 62.97 -62.77 -61.48
CA SER A 145 62.78 -63.44 -62.77
C SER A 145 61.64 -62.83 -63.60
N ASN A 146 61.63 -63.13 -64.91
CA ASN A 146 60.70 -62.61 -65.93
C ASN A 146 59.20 -62.81 -65.61
N GLU A 147 58.82 -63.70 -64.69
CA GLU A 147 57.43 -63.91 -64.26
C GLU A 147 56.89 -62.77 -63.38
N ILE A 148 57.74 -62.15 -62.54
CA ILE A 148 57.32 -61.02 -61.69
C ILE A 148 57.08 -59.74 -62.52
N ILE A 149 57.80 -59.55 -63.62
CA ILE A 149 57.64 -58.37 -64.48
C ILE A 149 56.26 -58.34 -65.14
N MET A 150 55.70 -59.50 -65.50
CA MET A 150 54.34 -59.59 -66.06
C MET A 150 53.25 -59.40 -65.01
N GLU A 151 53.42 -59.94 -63.80
CA GLU A 151 52.46 -59.76 -62.70
C GLU A 151 52.48 -58.33 -62.12
N VAL A 152 53.64 -57.66 -62.16
CA VAL A 152 53.76 -56.24 -61.83
C VAL A 152 53.10 -55.42 -62.93
N LYS A 153 53.41 -55.61 -64.22
CA LYS A 153 52.76 -54.85 -65.31
C LYS A 153 51.23 -54.91 -65.29
N SER A 154 50.63 -56.05 -64.94
CA SER A 154 49.17 -56.19 -64.87
C SER A 154 48.52 -55.38 -63.74
N LYS A 155 49.26 -55.11 -62.65
CA LYS A 155 48.79 -54.30 -61.50
C LYS A 155 48.95 -52.79 -61.72
N PHE A 156 49.66 -52.36 -62.78
CA PHE A 156 49.87 -50.96 -63.16
C PHE A 156 49.07 -50.51 -64.41
N VAL A 157 48.16 -51.35 -64.92
CA VAL A 157 47.35 -51.04 -66.12
C VAL A 157 46.34 -49.90 -65.87
N GLY A 158 46.00 -49.62 -64.61
CA GLY A 158 45.04 -48.56 -64.22
C GLY A 158 45.68 -47.32 -63.58
N LEU A 159 47.02 -47.22 -63.57
CA LEU A 159 47.72 -46.06 -63.01
C LEU A 159 48.25 -45.16 -64.14
N PRO A 160 48.35 -43.84 -63.92
CA PRO A 160 48.94 -42.89 -64.87
C PRO A 160 50.31 -43.37 -65.36
N GLN A 161 50.48 -43.54 -66.67
CA GLN A 161 51.72 -44.08 -67.24
C GLN A 161 52.75 -43.00 -67.59
N THR A 162 52.35 -41.72 -67.54
CA THR A 162 53.24 -40.59 -67.78
C THR A 162 53.19 -39.58 -66.64
N ILE A 163 54.27 -38.81 -66.47
CA ILE A 163 54.34 -37.71 -65.48
C ILE A 163 53.20 -36.70 -65.71
N GLN A 164 52.82 -36.47 -66.96
CA GLN A 164 51.70 -35.60 -67.32
C GLN A 164 50.34 -36.12 -66.84
N ASP A 165 50.08 -37.42 -66.95
CA ASP A 165 48.83 -38.01 -66.43
C ASP A 165 48.79 -37.92 -64.89
N LEU A 166 49.95 -38.10 -64.23
CA LEU A 166 50.09 -37.97 -62.78
C LEU A 166 49.87 -36.50 -62.32
N ASP A 167 50.44 -35.53 -63.04
CA ASP A 167 50.22 -34.11 -62.79
C ASP A 167 48.75 -33.73 -63.04
N THR A 168 48.09 -34.35 -64.02
CA THR A 168 46.66 -34.16 -64.29
C THR A 168 45.80 -34.69 -63.15
N ASP A 169 46.15 -35.86 -62.62
CA ASP A 169 45.47 -36.43 -61.44
C ASP A 169 45.72 -35.58 -60.18
N ILE A 170 46.95 -35.14 -59.94
CA ILE A 170 47.30 -34.23 -58.84
C ILE A 170 46.53 -32.91 -58.99
N MET A 171 46.46 -32.33 -60.19
CA MET A 171 45.66 -31.13 -60.44
C MET A 171 44.16 -31.38 -60.21
N SER A 172 43.63 -32.56 -60.58
CA SER A 172 42.23 -32.91 -60.34
C SER A 172 41.93 -33.07 -58.85
N PHE A 173 42.81 -33.73 -58.08
CA PHE A 173 42.66 -33.90 -56.64
C PHE A 173 42.87 -32.58 -55.89
N THR A 174 43.80 -31.75 -56.36
CA THR A 174 44.00 -30.39 -55.83
C THR A 174 42.79 -29.50 -56.12
N ALA A 175 42.18 -29.61 -57.30
CA ALA A 175 40.95 -28.92 -57.64
C ALA A 175 39.75 -29.41 -56.79
N GLN A 176 39.61 -30.73 -56.59
CA GLN A 176 38.59 -31.30 -55.70
C GLN A 176 38.76 -30.84 -54.25
N LEU A 177 40.00 -30.83 -53.73
CA LEU A 177 40.32 -30.31 -52.40
C LEU A 177 40.05 -28.82 -52.28
N ASN A 178 40.41 -28.02 -53.28
CA ASN A 178 40.15 -26.58 -53.28
C ASN A 178 38.64 -26.28 -53.31
N CYS A 179 37.84 -27.03 -54.08
CA CYS A 179 36.38 -26.95 -54.06
C CYS A 179 35.77 -27.29 -52.68
N GLN A 180 36.39 -28.19 -51.90
CA GLN A 180 35.94 -28.56 -50.56
C GLN A 180 36.53 -27.69 -49.42
N SER A 181 37.67 -27.04 -49.64
CA SER A 181 38.41 -26.29 -48.61
C SER A 181 37.69 -25.01 -48.16
N ASN A 182 37.04 -24.29 -49.09
CA ASN A 182 36.27 -23.08 -48.78
C ASN A 182 35.13 -23.37 -47.79
N VAL A 183 34.52 -24.56 -47.88
CA VAL A 183 33.44 -24.99 -46.98
C VAL A 183 33.95 -25.19 -45.55
N LYS A 184 35.20 -25.66 -45.35
CA LYS A 184 35.75 -25.93 -44.02
C LYS A 184 36.09 -24.67 -43.23
N GLU A 185 36.68 -23.66 -43.89
CA GLU A 185 37.08 -22.41 -43.21
C GLU A 185 35.86 -21.55 -42.83
N ASP A 186 34.84 -21.52 -43.69
CA ASP A 186 33.59 -20.80 -43.41
C ASP A 186 32.83 -21.42 -42.22
N ILE A 187 32.77 -22.76 -42.14
CA ILE A 187 32.14 -23.47 -41.00
C ILE A 187 32.89 -23.19 -39.69
N ILE A 188 34.24 -23.18 -39.71
CA ILE A 188 35.05 -22.89 -38.51
C ILE A 188 34.85 -21.44 -38.05
N ARG A 189 34.83 -20.48 -38.99
CA ARG A 189 34.57 -19.06 -38.69
C ARG A 189 33.17 -18.88 -38.08
N GLU A 190 32.18 -19.55 -38.65
CA GLU A 190 30.79 -19.47 -38.18
C GLU A 190 30.62 -20.11 -36.80
N TYR A 191 31.25 -21.26 -36.55
CA TYR A 191 31.28 -21.90 -35.23
C TYR A 191 31.93 -21.00 -34.16
N ARG A 192 33.06 -20.36 -34.48
CA ARG A 192 33.72 -19.40 -33.56
C ARG A 192 32.82 -18.20 -33.27
N ASN A 193 32.12 -17.68 -34.28
CA ASN A 193 31.17 -16.58 -34.10
C ASN A 193 29.96 -16.99 -33.24
N GLN A 194 29.40 -18.19 -33.47
CA GLN A 194 28.32 -18.73 -32.64
C GLN A 194 28.76 -18.95 -31.19
N THR A 195 29.98 -19.46 -30.97
CA THR A 195 30.55 -19.67 -29.62
C THR A 195 30.70 -18.34 -28.87
N LYS A 196 31.17 -17.28 -29.55
CA LYS A 196 31.26 -15.93 -28.95
C LYS A 196 29.88 -15.36 -28.61
N LYS A 197 28.91 -15.49 -29.51
CA LYS A 197 27.52 -15.05 -29.26
C LYS A 197 26.91 -15.79 -28.06
N LEU A 198 27.16 -17.09 -27.96
CA LEU A 198 26.68 -17.91 -26.85
C LEU A 198 27.26 -17.44 -25.50
N ALA A 199 28.56 -17.13 -25.46
CA ALA A 199 29.19 -16.57 -24.26
C ALA A 199 28.63 -15.19 -23.86
N ASP A 200 28.36 -14.31 -24.83
CA ASP A 200 27.76 -12.99 -24.58
C ASP A 200 26.32 -13.10 -24.04
N LEU A 201 25.50 -13.95 -24.67
CA LEU A 201 24.13 -14.23 -24.22
C LEU A 201 24.10 -14.84 -22.81
N GLU A 202 25.03 -15.77 -22.52
CA GLU A 202 25.14 -16.37 -21.18
C GLU A 202 25.50 -15.32 -20.11
N GLY A 203 26.41 -14.39 -20.44
CA GLY A 203 26.74 -13.26 -19.55
C GLY A 203 25.56 -12.32 -19.32
N ARG A 204 24.78 -12.01 -20.37
CA ARG A 204 23.54 -11.22 -20.25
C ARG A 204 22.50 -11.93 -19.39
N ARG A 205 22.31 -13.24 -19.59
CA ARG A 205 21.39 -14.08 -18.80
C ARG A 205 21.73 -14.02 -17.31
N GLN A 206 23.00 -14.22 -16.94
CA GLN A 206 23.45 -14.13 -15.55
C GLN A 206 23.24 -12.72 -14.96
N GLY A 207 23.49 -11.67 -15.75
CA GLY A 207 23.22 -10.29 -15.32
C GLY A 207 21.74 -10.01 -15.07
N LEU A 208 20.85 -10.54 -15.90
CA LEU A 208 19.40 -10.43 -15.73
C LEU A 208 18.92 -11.23 -14.51
N GLU A 209 19.43 -12.44 -14.29
CA GLU A 209 19.12 -13.25 -13.09
C GLU A 209 19.48 -12.52 -11.80
N LEU A 210 20.66 -11.88 -11.75
CA LEU A 210 21.06 -11.08 -10.59
C LEU A 210 20.10 -9.92 -10.33
N ARG A 211 19.65 -9.23 -11.39
CA ARG A 211 18.68 -8.13 -11.26
C ARG A 211 17.32 -8.62 -10.78
N ILE A 212 16.82 -9.73 -11.33
CA ILE A 212 15.55 -10.34 -10.88
C ILE A 212 15.62 -10.66 -9.39
N ASN A 213 16.71 -11.30 -8.93
CA ASN A 213 16.90 -11.63 -7.52
C ASN A 213 16.96 -10.38 -6.63
N GLN A 214 17.62 -9.30 -7.09
CA GLN A 214 17.67 -8.03 -6.37
C GLN A 214 16.28 -7.36 -6.27
N HIS A 215 15.52 -7.35 -7.35
CA HIS A 215 14.16 -6.81 -7.36
C HIS A 215 13.22 -7.62 -6.46
N GLN A 216 13.32 -8.96 -6.51
CA GLN A 216 12.54 -9.84 -5.63
C GLN A 216 12.84 -9.55 -4.16
N SER A 217 14.13 -9.47 -3.78
CA SER A 217 14.49 -9.13 -2.40
C SER A 217 13.98 -7.75 -1.97
N THR A 218 13.94 -6.78 -2.89
CA THR A 218 13.44 -5.43 -2.59
C THR A 218 11.91 -5.45 -2.40
N ALA A 219 11.20 -6.22 -3.21
CA ALA A 219 9.76 -6.42 -3.09
C ALA A 219 9.41 -7.10 -1.76
N ASP A 220 10.12 -8.17 -1.40
CA ASP A 220 9.91 -8.91 -0.15
C ASP A 220 10.14 -8.01 1.08
N ASN A 221 11.24 -7.24 1.10
CA ASN A 221 11.52 -6.27 2.17
C ASN A 221 10.43 -5.19 2.28
N SER A 222 9.92 -4.72 1.14
CA SER A 222 8.85 -3.71 1.11
C SER A 222 7.53 -4.28 1.66
N LYS A 223 7.21 -5.53 1.29
CA LYS A 223 6.05 -6.27 1.78
C LYS A 223 6.12 -6.48 3.29
N ASP A 224 7.26 -6.91 3.82
CA ASP A 224 7.44 -7.12 5.25
C ASP A 224 7.29 -5.83 6.07
N ASN A 225 7.86 -4.73 5.57
CA ASN A 225 7.72 -3.42 6.20
C ASN A 225 6.26 -2.94 6.19
N TRP A 226 5.56 -3.07 5.05
CA TRP A 226 4.14 -2.74 4.94
C TRP A 226 3.30 -3.59 5.90
N LEU A 227 3.49 -4.91 5.90
CA LEU A 227 2.71 -5.85 6.72
C LEU A 227 2.91 -5.58 8.21
N LYS A 228 4.13 -5.22 8.62
CA LYS A 228 4.43 -4.79 9.99
C LYS A 228 3.61 -3.55 10.38
N GLN A 229 3.62 -2.51 9.55
CA GLN A 229 2.86 -1.28 9.82
C GLN A 229 1.34 -1.52 9.88
N VAL A 230 0.82 -2.36 8.98
CA VAL A 230 -0.61 -2.74 8.99
C VAL A 230 -0.97 -3.50 10.26
N LYS A 231 -0.15 -4.47 10.68
CA LYS A 231 -0.36 -5.22 11.93
C LYS A 231 -0.32 -4.32 13.16
N GLU A 232 0.62 -3.38 13.21
CA GLU A 232 0.70 -2.40 14.31
C GLU A 232 -0.54 -1.49 14.37
N MET A 233 -1.03 -1.02 13.21
CA MET A 233 -2.26 -0.22 13.13
C MET A 233 -3.48 -1.03 13.60
N ILE A 234 -3.62 -2.26 13.14
CA ILE A 234 -4.73 -3.14 13.53
C ILE A 234 -4.66 -3.48 15.02
N SER A 235 -3.45 -3.69 15.58
CA SER A 235 -3.27 -3.91 17.02
C SER A 235 -3.78 -2.74 17.85
N GLN A 236 -3.46 -1.50 17.45
CA GLN A 236 -3.94 -0.31 18.15
C GLN A 236 -5.47 -0.14 18.05
N ILE A 237 -6.06 -0.49 16.89
CA ILE A 237 -7.52 -0.51 16.71
C ILE A 237 -8.14 -1.60 17.61
N ASN A 238 -7.55 -2.79 17.64
CA ASN A 238 -8.00 -3.92 18.43
C ASN A 238 -8.01 -3.61 19.93
N GLU A 239 -6.95 -2.99 20.47
CA GLU A 239 -6.91 -2.58 21.88
C GLU A 239 -8.11 -1.68 22.24
N LYS A 240 -8.42 -0.70 21.39
CA LYS A 240 -9.57 0.19 21.63
C LYS A 240 -10.89 -0.51 21.44
N PHE A 241 -10.98 -1.41 20.47
CA PHE A 241 -12.18 -2.19 20.24
C PHE A 241 -12.50 -3.12 21.43
N VAL A 242 -11.49 -3.81 21.95
CA VAL A 242 -11.58 -4.65 23.15
C VAL A 242 -12.04 -3.81 24.36
N ASP A 243 -11.44 -2.64 24.59
CA ASP A 243 -11.84 -1.73 25.67
C ASP A 243 -13.32 -1.31 25.57
N LEU A 244 -13.76 -0.96 24.35
CA LEU A 244 -15.14 -0.55 24.07
C LEU A 244 -16.14 -1.71 24.26
N PHE A 245 -15.80 -2.90 23.77
CA PHE A 245 -16.62 -4.12 23.93
C PHE A 245 -16.72 -4.54 25.41
N ASN A 246 -15.61 -4.50 26.14
CA ASN A 246 -15.59 -4.80 27.57
C ASN A 246 -16.48 -3.85 28.37
N THR A 247 -16.55 -2.56 27.98
CA THR A 247 -17.44 -1.57 28.62
C THR A 247 -18.92 -1.92 28.40
N MET A 248 -19.26 -2.63 27.31
CA MET A 248 -20.60 -3.15 27.05
C MET A 248 -20.91 -4.45 27.79
N GLY A 249 -19.91 -5.05 28.48
CA GLY A 249 -20.01 -6.39 29.08
C GLY A 249 -19.92 -7.52 28.06
N CYS A 250 -19.33 -7.26 26.89
CA CYS A 250 -19.14 -8.22 25.79
C CYS A 250 -17.64 -8.38 25.50
N LYS A 251 -17.26 -9.40 24.70
CA LYS A 251 -15.88 -9.54 24.21
C LYS A 251 -15.84 -9.35 22.70
N GLY A 252 -14.81 -8.69 22.22
CA GLY A 252 -14.57 -8.47 20.81
C GLY A 252 -13.08 -8.51 20.50
N GLU A 253 -12.73 -8.94 19.30
CA GLU A 253 -11.36 -9.02 18.80
C GLU A 253 -11.36 -8.65 17.31
N ILE A 254 -10.35 -7.91 16.88
CA ILE A 254 -10.11 -7.56 15.49
C ILE A 254 -8.75 -8.14 15.08
N CYS A 255 -8.75 -8.91 14.01
CA CYS A 255 -7.54 -9.49 13.44
C CYS A 255 -7.41 -9.12 11.97
N LEU A 256 -6.16 -9.07 11.50
CA LEU A 256 -5.88 -9.05 10.07
C LEU A 256 -6.15 -10.44 9.50
N ASP A 257 -6.99 -10.51 8.47
CA ASP A 257 -7.17 -11.71 7.68
C ASP A 257 -6.10 -11.74 6.59
N VAL A 258 -5.21 -12.73 6.67
CA VAL A 258 -4.08 -12.89 5.76
C VAL A 258 -4.41 -14.03 4.80
N PRO A 259 -4.44 -13.79 3.48
CA PRO A 259 -4.73 -14.84 2.50
C PRO A 259 -3.64 -15.91 2.46
N GLU A 260 -4.00 -17.11 1.99
CA GLU A 260 -3.04 -18.22 1.79
C GLU A 260 -1.86 -17.80 0.89
N ASN A 261 -2.16 -17.05 -0.18
CA ASN A 261 -1.15 -16.38 -0.98
C ASN A 261 -0.95 -14.94 -0.47
N GLY A 262 0.15 -14.71 0.25
CA GLY A 262 0.45 -13.40 0.83
C GLY A 262 0.72 -12.28 -0.19
N ASP A 263 0.83 -12.58 -1.49
CA ASP A 263 0.93 -11.59 -2.57
C ASP A 263 -0.43 -11.19 -3.16
N ASP A 264 -1.52 -11.81 -2.70
CA ASP A 264 -2.88 -11.50 -3.12
C ASP A 264 -3.45 -10.35 -2.28
N TYR A 265 -2.93 -9.14 -2.52
CA TYR A 265 -3.26 -7.94 -1.74
C TYR A 265 -4.76 -7.61 -1.69
N GLU A 266 -5.53 -8.01 -2.71
CA GLU A 266 -6.98 -7.80 -2.78
C GLU A 266 -7.75 -8.68 -1.79
N LYS A 267 -7.18 -9.81 -1.37
CA LYS A 267 -7.80 -10.74 -0.42
C LYS A 267 -7.46 -10.44 1.03
N TYR A 268 -6.59 -9.46 1.32
CA TYR A 268 -6.37 -9.05 2.70
C TYR A 268 -7.64 -8.41 3.26
N GLY A 269 -8.05 -8.89 4.42
CA GLY A 269 -9.31 -8.49 5.06
C GLY A 269 -9.13 -8.11 6.51
N ILE A 270 -10.19 -7.58 7.10
CA ILE A 270 -10.28 -7.38 8.54
C ILE A 270 -11.34 -8.34 9.06
N ASN A 271 -10.93 -9.24 9.95
CA ASN A 271 -11.82 -10.19 10.59
C ASN A 271 -12.23 -9.64 11.96
N ILE A 272 -13.53 -9.42 12.14
CA ILE A 272 -14.12 -8.95 13.40
C ILE A 272 -14.78 -10.15 14.09
N LYS A 273 -14.28 -10.50 15.27
CA LYS A 273 -14.81 -11.57 16.11
C LYS A 273 -15.47 -10.97 17.33
N VAL A 274 -16.65 -11.47 17.70
CA VAL A 274 -17.41 -10.94 18.83
C VAL A 274 -18.09 -12.07 19.61
N GLN A 275 -18.35 -11.78 20.87
CA GLN A 275 -19.07 -12.62 21.82
C GLN A 275 -19.97 -11.73 22.67
N PHE A 276 -21.28 -11.95 22.57
CA PHE A 276 -22.30 -11.19 23.29
C PHE A 276 -22.78 -11.88 24.56
N ARG A 277 -22.60 -13.19 24.69
CA ARG A 277 -23.05 -13.99 25.84
C ARG A 277 -21.88 -14.68 26.53
N ASP A 278 -21.90 -14.66 27.85
CA ASP A 278 -20.90 -15.36 28.66
C ASP A 278 -20.98 -16.87 28.41
N GLY A 279 -19.82 -17.47 28.09
CA GLY A 279 -19.69 -18.91 27.83
C GLY A 279 -19.70 -19.33 26.36
N GLU A 280 -20.08 -18.44 25.44
CA GLU A 280 -19.92 -18.69 23.99
C GLU A 280 -18.46 -18.49 23.54
N LYS A 281 -18.09 -19.00 22.37
CA LYS A 281 -16.77 -18.73 21.77
C LYS A 281 -16.82 -17.41 21.01
N LEU A 282 -15.65 -16.78 20.83
CA LEU A 282 -15.52 -15.68 19.87
C LEU A 282 -15.81 -16.21 18.46
N HIS A 283 -16.85 -15.66 17.85
CA HIS A 283 -17.24 -16.01 16.49
C HIS A 283 -17.01 -14.82 15.58
N GLU A 284 -16.52 -15.12 14.37
CA GLU A 284 -16.47 -14.15 13.29
C GLU A 284 -17.88 -13.62 12.98
N MET A 285 -17.97 -12.32 12.74
CA MET A 285 -19.21 -11.68 12.31
C MET A 285 -19.71 -12.33 11.02
N SER A 286 -20.77 -13.12 11.13
CA SER A 286 -21.41 -13.77 9.99
C SER A 286 -22.88 -13.39 9.91
N GLU A 287 -23.44 -13.49 8.71
CA GLU A 287 -24.82 -13.13 8.45
C GLU A 287 -25.82 -13.96 9.27
N PHE A 288 -25.45 -15.18 9.66
CA PHE A 288 -26.36 -16.17 10.24
C PHE A 288 -26.27 -16.30 11.77
N LEU A 289 -25.15 -15.93 12.41
CA LEU A 289 -24.98 -16.13 13.86
C LEU A 289 -25.51 -14.97 14.72
N GLN A 290 -25.59 -13.76 14.17
CA GLN A 290 -25.82 -12.55 14.97
C GLN A 290 -27.15 -11.90 14.61
N SER A 291 -27.82 -11.36 15.63
CA SER A 291 -29.00 -10.52 15.42
C SER A 291 -28.63 -9.24 14.67
N GLY A 292 -29.61 -8.63 13.98
CA GLY A 292 -29.38 -7.35 13.29
C GLY A 292 -28.88 -6.24 14.23
N GLY A 293 -29.35 -6.22 15.48
CA GLY A 293 -28.90 -5.28 16.50
C GLY A 293 -27.43 -5.50 16.91
N GLU A 294 -27.02 -6.75 17.15
CA GLU A 294 -25.64 -7.10 17.51
C GLU A 294 -24.65 -6.74 16.40
N LYS A 295 -25.03 -6.93 15.13
CA LYS A 295 -24.22 -6.50 13.99
C LYS A 295 -24.03 -4.99 13.99
N SER A 296 -25.11 -4.22 14.14
CA SER A 296 -25.06 -2.76 14.20
C SER A 296 -24.19 -2.25 15.35
N VAL A 297 -24.30 -2.87 16.53
CA VAL A 297 -23.45 -2.56 17.69
C VAL A 297 -21.98 -2.81 17.37
N SER A 298 -21.66 -3.99 16.81
CA SER A 298 -20.27 -4.36 16.49
C SER A 298 -19.63 -3.40 15.49
N VAL A 299 -20.34 -3.10 14.41
CA VAL A 299 -19.89 -2.15 13.38
C VAL A 299 -19.71 -0.76 13.98
N MET A 300 -20.64 -0.31 14.84
CA MET A 300 -20.53 1.00 15.45
C MET A 300 -19.34 1.12 16.41
N LEU A 301 -19.11 0.10 17.25
CA LEU A 301 -17.96 0.08 18.15
C LEU A 301 -16.64 0.01 17.37
N TYR A 302 -16.61 -0.70 16.25
CA TYR A 302 -15.48 -0.70 15.33
C TYR A 302 -15.22 0.70 14.74
N MET A 303 -16.26 1.39 14.29
CA MET A 303 -16.14 2.77 13.79
C MET A 303 -15.62 3.73 14.88
N ILE A 304 -16.09 3.62 16.13
CA ILE A 304 -15.56 4.43 17.24
C ILE A 304 -14.08 4.10 17.51
N ALA A 305 -13.69 2.81 17.45
CA ALA A 305 -12.29 2.41 17.61
C ALA A 305 -11.40 3.02 16.51
N LEU A 306 -11.83 2.96 15.25
CA LEU A 306 -11.14 3.56 14.10
C LEU A 306 -11.01 5.08 14.22
N GLN A 307 -12.03 5.75 14.76
CA GLN A 307 -12.02 7.20 14.92
C GLN A 307 -10.90 7.71 15.84
N ASN A 308 -10.38 6.86 16.74
CA ASN A 308 -9.23 7.22 17.57
C ASN A 308 -7.93 7.39 16.79
N MET A 309 -7.81 6.68 15.67
CA MET A 309 -6.61 6.62 14.84
C MET A 309 -6.62 7.68 13.74
N THR A 310 -7.76 8.35 13.54
CA THR A 310 -7.96 9.33 12.47
C THR A 310 -8.06 10.74 13.04
N ILE A 311 -7.36 11.67 12.41
CA ILE A 311 -7.45 13.10 12.72
C ILE A 311 -8.38 13.72 11.67
N CYS A 312 -9.62 14.01 12.07
CA CYS A 312 -10.60 14.68 11.23
C CYS A 312 -11.09 15.95 11.94
N PRO A 313 -11.20 17.11 11.26
CA PRO A 313 -11.63 18.35 11.90
C PRO A 313 -13.06 18.25 12.45
N PHE A 314 -13.95 17.56 11.73
CA PHE A 314 -15.29 17.24 12.20
C PHE A 314 -15.76 15.88 11.68
N ARG A 315 -16.79 15.33 12.33
CA ARG A 315 -17.46 14.07 11.96
C ARG A 315 -18.96 14.26 12.00
N CYS A 316 -19.63 13.81 10.96
CA CYS A 316 -21.09 13.79 10.89
C CYS A 316 -21.56 12.34 10.99
N VAL A 317 -22.48 12.10 11.93
CA VAL A 317 -23.04 10.80 12.22
C VAL A 317 -24.55 10.94 12.14
N ASP A 318 -25.19 10.23 11.22
CA ASP A 318 -26.64 10.28 10.98
C ASP A 318 -27.29 8.93 11.25
N GLU A 319 -28.49 8.96 11.84
CA GLU A 319 -29.35 7.82 12.15
C GLU A 319 -28.69 6.62 12.86
N ILE A 320 -27.56 6.84 13.52
CA ILE A 320 -26.72 5.74 14.01
C ILE A 320 -27.33 4.92 15.15
N ASN A 321 -28.40 5.42 15.75
CA ASN A 321 -29.11 4.79 16.85
C ASN A 321 -30.36 4.00 16.39
N GLN A 322 -30.57 3.81 15.09
CA GLN A 322 -31.68 3.01 14.55
C GLN A 322 -31.26 1.55 14.33
N GLY A 323 -32.23 0.62 14.40
CA GLY A 323 -31.99 -0.81 14.13
C GLY A 323 -31.37 -1.62 15.28
N MET A 324 -31.31 -1.04 16.48
CA MET A 324 -30.86 -1.71 17.71
C MET A 324 -32.00 -1.76 18.74
N ASP A 325 -31.92 -2.72 19.68
CA ASP A 325 -32.80 -2.75 20.84
C ASP A 325 -32.50 -1.57 21.79
N PRO A 326 -33.48 -1.12 22.61
CA PRO A 326 -33.32 0.07 23.44
C PRO A 326 -32.14 0.03 24.42
N GLN A 327 -31.73 -1.16 24.87
CA GLN A 327 -30.62 -1.31 25.82
C GLN A 327 -29.28 -1.08 25.13
N ASN A 328 -29.06 -1.74 23.99
CA ASN A 328 -27.83 -1.54 23.22
C ASN A 328 -27.75 -0.16 22.58
N GLU A 329 -28.86 0.36 22.05
CA GLU A 329 -28.96 1.71 21.53
C GLU A 329 -28.46 2.74 22.56
N ARG A 330 -28.96 2.62 23.80
CA ARG A 330 -28.55 3.51 24.88
C ARG A 330 -27.05 3.45 25.15
N ARG A 331 -26.51 2.25 25.32
CA ARG A 331 -25.10 2.07 25.67
C ARG A 331 -24.15 2.57 24.57
N VAL A 332 -24.45 2.25 23.31
CA VAL A 332 -23.67 2.73 22.15
C VAL A 332 -23.70 4.25 22.08
N PHE A 333 -24.87 4.85 22.29
CA PHE A 333 -25.01 6.32 22.29
C PHE A 333 -24.25 6.97 23.45
N GLU A 334 -24.30 6.39 24.66
CA GLU A 334 -23.51 6.84 25.82
C GLU A 334 -22.00 6.78 25.53
N LEU A 335 -21.52 5.69 24.92
CA LEU A 335 -20.12 5.55 24.50
C LEU A 335 -19.72 6.60 23.47
N LEU A 336 -20.52 6.83 22.44
CA LEU A 336 -20.26 7.84 21.41
C LEU A 336 -20.20 9.26 22.00
N VAL A 337 -21.14 9.59 22.87
CA VAL A 337 -21.20 10.88 23.57
C VAL A 337 -20.00 11.08 24.49
N ARG A 338 -19.60 10.04 25.22
CA ARG A 338 -18.42 10.08 26.07
C ARG A 338 -17.16 10.26 25.23
N HIS A 339 -17.03 9.49 24.16
CA HIS A 339 -15.87 9.50 23.29
C HIS A 339 -15.66 10.86 22.60
N SER A 340 -16.74 11.43 22.08
CA SER A 340 -16.73 12.77 21.48
C SER A 340 -16.45 13.90 22.50
N SER A 341 -16.68 13.66 23.79
CA SER A 341 -16.47 14.66 24.85
C SER A 341 -15.08 14.61 25.51
N ASP A 342 -14.41 13.45 25.48
CA ASP A 342 -13.13 13.20 26.17
C ASP A 342 -11.93 13.77 25.39
N LYS A 343 -11.87 13.58 24.07
CA LYS A 343 -10.74 13.99 23.24
C LYS A 343 -11.06 15.25 22.43
N ALA A 344 -10.23 16.28 22.59
CA ALA A 344 -10.36 17.59 21.93
C ALA A 344 -9.99 17.60 20.42
N ASN A 345 -10.05 16.46 19.75
CA ASN A 345 -9.43 16.30 18.43
C ASN A 345 -10.41 16.50 17.26
N SER A 346 -11.73 16.52 17.50
CA SER A 346 -12.73 16.64 16.42
C SER A 346 -14.10 17.10 16.90
N GLN A 347 -14.79 17.91 16.09
CA GLN A 347 -16.17 18.29 16.33
C GLN A 347 -17.13 17.20 15.84
N TYR A 348 -18.07 16.74 16.69
CA TYR A 348 -19.08 15.76 16.29
C TYR A 348 -20.43 16.44 16.03
N PHE A 349 -21.02 16.14 14.88
CA PHE A 349 -22.41 16.41 14.54
C PHE A 349 -23.16 15.08 14.58
N LEU A 350 -24.02 14.93 15.57
CA LEU A 350 -24.85 13.74 15.73
C LEU A 350 -26.28 14.10 15.38
N LEU A 351 -26.77 13.51 14.29
CA LEU A 351 -28.14 13.63 13.83
C LEU A 351 -28.89 12.37 14.27
N SER A 352 -29.94 12.57 15.04
CA SER A 352 -30.79 11.49 15.50
C SER A 352 -32.23 11.98 15.62
N PRO A 353 -33.21 11.20 15.15
CA PRO A 353 -34.62 11.51 15.35
C PRO A 353 -35.07 11.24 16.80
N LYS A 354 -34.24 10.58 17.61
CA LYS A 354 -34.61 10.13 18.96
C LYS A 354 -33.67 10.71 20.00
N LEU A 355 -34.24 11.53 20.90
CA LEU A 355 -33.55 11.96 22.11
C LEU A 355 -33.72 10.89 23.18
N LEU A 356 -32.61 10.30 23.63
CA LEU A 356 -32.64 9.31 24.71
C LEU A 356 -32.81 9.99 26.08
N PRO A 357 -33.83 9.62 26.88
CA PRO A 357 -34.04 10.19 28.20
C PRO A 357 -32.93 9.76 29.18
N ASP A 358 -32.60 10.64 30.13
CA ASP A 358 -31.63 10.41 31.22
C ASP A 358 -30.19 10.11 30.77
N LEU A 359 -29.80 10.55 29.57
CA LEU A 359 -28.42 10.44 29.12
C LEU A 359 -27.53 11.49 29.82
N LYS A 360 -26.31 11.11 30.21
CA LYS A 360 -25.33 12.04 30.79
C LYS A 360 -24.68 12.89 29.70
N TYR A 361 -25.25 14.07 29.45
CA TYR A 361 -24.65 15.06 28.54
C TYR A 361 -23.55 15.87 29.24
N SER A 362 -22.38 15.95 28.61
CA SER A 362 -21.28 16.83 29.03
C SER A 362 -21.60 18.32 28.76
N LYS A 363 -21.00 19.24 29.52
CA LYS A 363 -21.09 20.70 29.27
C LYS A 363 -20.56 21.11 27.89
N LYS A 364 -19.78 20.26 27.24
CA LYS A 364 -19.23 20.47 25.89
C LYS A 364 -20.25 20.20 24.78
N ILE A 365 -21.40 19.61 25.10
CA ILE A 365 -22.42 19.21 24.13
C ILE A 365 -23.45 20.31 23.97
N LYS A 366 -23.83 20.60 22.72
CA LYS A 366 -24.94 21.48 22.40
C LYS A 366 -26.04 20.67 21.71
N LEU A 367 -27.22 20.66 22.30
CA LEU A 367 -28.40 20.05 21.70
C LEU A 367 -29.10 21.06 20.80
N LEU A 368 -29.37 20.65 19.56
CA LEU A 368 -30.10 21.43 18.57
C LEU A 368 -31.36 20.65 18.20
N PHE A 369 -32.53 21.27 18.42
CA PHE A 369 -33.81 20.68 18.05
C PHE A 369 -34.30 21.33 16.77
N VAL A 370 -34.54 20.52 15.73
CA VAL A 370 -35.11 20.98 14.47
C VAL A 370 -36.61 20.72 14.52
N CYS A 371 -37.40 21.78 14.69
CA CYS A 371 -38.86 21.72 14.70
C CYS A 371 -39.40 22.29 13.39
N ASN A 372 -39.64 21.44 12.39
CA ASN A 372 -40.32 21.84 11.17
C ASN A 372 -41.83 21.69 11.35
N GLY A 373 -42.55 22.80 11.31
CA GLY A 373 -44.01 22.83 11.36
C GLY A 373 -44.55 24.18 10.90
N GLU A 374 -45.76 24.19 10.34
CA GLU A 374 -46.42 25.37 9.78
C GLU A 374 -46.62 26.50 10.82
N VAL A 375 -46.66 26.12 12.10
CA VAL A 375 -46.83 27.01 13.27
C VAL A 375 -45.58 27.00 14.18
N ALA A 376 -44.41 26.63 13.65
CA ALA A 376 -43.18 26.61 14.44
C ALA A 376 -42.80 28.03 14.90
N LEU A 377 -42.62 28.20 16.21
CA LEU A 377 -42.14 29.45 16.80
C LEU A 377 -40.77 29.80 16.24
N LYS A 378 -40.53 31.10 15.98
CA LYS A 378 -39.21 31.55 15.55
C LYS A 378 -38.21 31.34 16.68
N SER A 379 -36.95 31.07 16.34
CA SER A 379 -35.90 30.75 17.33
C SER A 379 -35.76 31.77 18.46
N HIS A 380 -36.00 33.07 18.18
CA HIS A 380 -35.94 34.14 19.19
C HIS A 380 -37.18 34.24 20.10
N GLU A 381 -38.29 33.58 19.74
CA GLU A 381 -39.52 33.49 20.53
C GLU A 381 -39.50 32.28 21.47
N TRP A 382 -38.54 31.36 21.27
CA TRP A 382 -38.38 30.16 22.07
C TRP A 382 -37.75 30.47 23.44
N ASN A 383 -38.52 30.29 24.52
CA ASN A 383 -38.07 30.49 25.89
C ASN A 383 -38.25 29.22 26.73
N VAL A 384 -37.14 28.50 26.92
CA VAL A 384 -37.11 27.22 27.66
C VAL A 384 -37.56 27.38 29.11
N ALA A 385 -37.19 28.47 29.78
CA ALA A 385 -37.56 28.71 31.18
C ALA A 385 -39.08 28.83 31.36
N LYS A 386 -39.74 29.63 30.51
CA LYS A 386 -41.20 29.76 30.49
C LYS A 386 -41.90 28.43 30.16
N TYR A 387 -41.31 27.62 29.28
CA TYR A 387 -41.85 26.30 28.94
C TYR A 387 -41.77 25.33 30.14
N ILE A 388 -40.63 25.28 30.84
CA ILE A 388 -40.44 24.46 32.04
C ILE A 388 -41.41 24.90 33.14
N GLU A 389 -41.56 26.21 33.37
CA GLU A 389 -42.52 26.75 34.35
C GLU A 389 -43.95 26.32 34.04
N ARG A 390 -44.40 26.49 32.79
CA ARG A 390 -45.72 26.02 32.35
C ARG A 390 -45.90 24.53 32.54
N ARG A 391 -44.90 23.72 32.19
CA ARG A 391 -44.98 22.26 32.33
C ARG A 391 -45.05 21.82 33.79
N LYS A 392 -44.28 22.46 34.68
CA LYS A 392 -44.39 22.25 36.14
C LYS A 392 -45.77 22.61 36.66
N ALA A 393 -46.33 23.74 36.22
CA ALA A 393 -47.67 24.17 36.61
C ALA A 393 -48.77 23.19 36.14
N LEU A 394 -48.59 22.56 34.97
CA LEU A 394 -49.50 21.54 34.44
C LEU A 394 -49.37 20.17 35.12
N GLN A 395 -48.21 19.83 35.71
CA GLN A 395 -48.01 18.59 36.47
C GLN A 395 -48.45 18.70 37.94
N SER A 396 -48.67 19.92 38.43
CA SER A 396 -49.21 20.21 39.76
C SER A 396 -50.75 20.35 39.79
N LEU A 397 -51.39 20.21 38.64
CA LEU A 397 -52.84 20.01 38.46
C LEU A 397 -53.09 18.50 38.30
#